data_AF-A0A923S6J0-F1
#
_entry.id   AF-A0A923S6J0-F1
#
_cell.length_a   1.000
_cell.length_b   1.000
_cell.length_c   1.000
_cell.angle_alpha   90.00
_cell.angle_beta   90.00
_cell.angle_gamma   90.00
#
_symmetry.space_group_name_H-M   'P 1'
#
loop_
_entity.id
_entity.type
_entity.pdbx_description
1 polymer ?
#
loop_
_entity_poly.entity_id
_entity_poly.type
_entity_poly.pdbx_seq_one_letter_code
_entity_poly.pdbx_strand_id
1 'polypeptide(L)' 'MKKKTVSIVLFLIAFIATYLIICFAIPGMRIKLEAEPIEIFFKSITHMVFFKTMISLVVAIIFGAIPLFFGKKK' A
#
# COMPACT_ATOMS: atom_id res chain seq x y z
N MET A 1 11.82 19.32 6.18
CA MET A 1 11.36 18.75 4.88
C MET A 1 10.22 19.60 4.34
N LYS A 2 10.17 19.91 3.04
CA LYS A 2 9.01 20.65 2.48
C LYS A 2 7.74 19.82 2.73
N LYS A 3 6.61 20.45 3.09
CA LYS A 3 5.32 19.77 3.37
C LYS A 3 4.92 18.78 2.26
N LYS A 4 5.25 19.13 1.01
CA LYS A 4 5.09 18.28 -0.18
C LYS A 4 5.94 17.00 -0.13
N THR A 5 7.20 17.09 0.29
CA THR A 5 8.09 15.94 0.43
C THR A 5 7.60 14.96 1.50
N VAL A 6 7.12 15.49 2.64
CA VAL A 6 6.55 14.65 3.71
C VAL A 6 5.30 13.92 3.24
N SER A 7 4.41 14.62 2.52
CA SER A 7 3.21 14.05 1.90
C SER A 7 3.54 12.92 0.91
N ILE A 8 4.52 13.12 0.03
CA ILE A 8 4.96 12.10 -0.94
C ILE A 8 5.53 10.88 -0.23
N VAL A 9 6.38 11.07 0.78
CA VAL A 9 6.97 9.95 1.54
C VAL A 9 5.88 9.17 2.29
N LEU A 10 4.94 9.87 2.94
CA LEU A 10 3.79 9.24 3.60
C LEU A 10 2.90 8.47 2.62
N PHE A 11 2.64 9.05 1.45
CA PHE A 11 1.88 8.39 0.38
C PHE A 11 2.56 7.08 -0.04
N LEU A 12 3.86 7.10 -0.31
CA LEU A 12 4.61 5.92 -0.75
C LEU A 12 4.64 4.83 0.32
N ILE A 13 4.92 5.21 1.57
CA ILE A 13 4.96 4.25 2.68
C ILE A 13 3.58 3.63 2.89
N ALA A 14 2.51 4.44 2.92
CA ALA A 14 1.15 3.96 3.08
C ALA A 14 0.72 3.05 1.92
N PHE A 15 1.08 3.40 0.68
CA PHE A 15 0.81 2.58 -0.49
C PHE A 15 1.46 1.20 -0.38
N ILE A 16 2.78 1.16 -0.13
CA ILE A 16 3.54 -0.10 -0.05
C ILE A 16 3.06 -0.95 1.13
N ALA A 17 2.89 -0.34 2.31
CA ALA A 17 2.45 -1.05 3.50
C ALA A 17 1.05 -1.65 3.31
N THR A 18 0.10 -0.86 2.80
CA THR A 18 -1.26 -1.32 2.53
C THR A 18 -1.26 -2.45 1.50
N TYR A 19 -0.44 -2.32 0.44
CA TYR A 19 -0.32 -3.34 -0.59
C TYR A 19 0.18 -4.68 -0.03
N LEU A 20 1.22 -4.64 0.80
CA LEU A 20 1.75 -5.85 1.45
C LEU A 20 0.78 -6.44 2.46
N ILE A 21 0.07 -5.62 3.23
CA ILE A 21 -0.98 -6.09 4.15
C ILE A 21 -2.12 -6.77 3.37
N ILE A 22 -2.58 -6.19 2.28
CA ILE A 22 -3.58 -6.80 1.40
C ILE A 22 -3.07 -8.14 0.84
N CYS A 23 -1.80 -8.18 0.45
CA CYS A 23 -1.18 -9.36 -0.15
C CYS A 23 -0.98 -10.51 0.85
N PHE A 24 -0.57 -10.18 2.08
CA PHE A 24 -0.10 -11.14 3.09
C PHE A 24 -0.82 -11.08 4.41
N ALA A 25 -1.89 -10.30 4.60
CA ALA A 25 -2.70 -10.23 5.83
C ALA A 25 -4.13 -10.74 5.63
N ILE A 26 -4.69 -10.59 4.41
CA ILE A 26 -6.11 -10.88 4.15
C ILE A 26 -6.28 -12.32 3.64
N PRO A 27 -6.93 -13.22 4.42
CA PRO A 27 -7.01 -14.64 4.12
C PRO A 27 -7.78 -15.01 2.83
N GLY A 28 -8.53 -14.07 2.25
CA GLY A 28 -9.18 -14.21 0.93
C GLY A 28 -8.37 -13.71 -0.27
N MET A 29 -7.22 -13.05 -0.05
CA MET A 29 -6.37 -12.48 -1.11
C MET A 29 -4.94 -13.02 -1.11
N ARG A 30 -4.62 -13.87 -0.14
CA ARG A 30 -3.41 -14.69 -0.09
C ARG A 30 -3.61 -15.94 -0.91
N ILE A 31 -2.60 -16.33 -1.68
CA ILE A 31 -2.60 -17.64 -2.35
C ILE A 31 -2.03 -18.65 -1.33
N LYS A 32 -2.82 -19.68 -1.00
CA LYS A 32 -2.31 -20.87 -0.31
C LYS A 32 -1.71 -21.79 -1.37
N LEU A 33 -0.41 -21.66 -1.60
CA LEU A 33 0.35 -22.62 -2.40
C LEU A 33 1.43 -23.23 -1.51
N GLU A 34 1.56 -24.55 -1.52
CA GLU A 34 2.76 -25.24 -1.02
C GLU A 34 3.84 -25.10 -2.10
N ALA A 35 4.54 -23.97 -2.10
CA ALA A 35 5.63 -23.68 -3.01
C ALA A 35 6.76 -22.99 -2.28
N GLU A 36 7.89 -22.78 -2.95
CA GLU A 36 8.99 -22.03 -2.36
C GLU A 36 8.55 -20.60 -1.98
N PRO A 37 9.07 -20.03 -0.86
CA PRO A 37 8.64 -18.71 -0.38
C PRO A 37 8.76 -17.60 -1.42
N ILE A 38 9.76 -17.69 -2.30
CA ILE A 38 10.00 -16.73 -3.38
C ILE A 38 8.89 -16.78 -4.43
N GLU A 39 8.44 -17.97 -4.81
CA GLU A 39 7.37 -18.16 -5.79
C GLU A 39 6.03 -17.70 -5.25
N ILE A 40 5.75 -17.99 -3.98
CA ILE A 40 4.54 -17.51 -3.28
C ILE A 40 4.51 -15.98 -3.26
N PHE A 41 5.66 -15.33 -3.03
CA PHE A 41 5.75 -13.88 -3.00
C PHE A 41 5.37 -13.26 -4.35
N PHE A 42 6.01 -13.68 -5.44
CA PHE A 42 5.72 -13.17 -6.77
C PHE A 42 4.27 -13.46 -7.18
N LYS A 43 3.79 -14.67 -6.94
CA LYS A 43 2.42 -15.06 -7.30
C LYS A 43 1.39 -14.26 -6.51
N SER A 44 1.65 -13.99 -5.23
CA SER A 44 0.77 -13.16 -4.39
C SER A 44 0.74 -11.72 -4.87
N ILE A 45 1.88 -11.15 -5.29
CA ILE A 45 1.93 -9.79 -5.86
C ILE A 45 1.15 -9.70 -7.16
N THR A 46 1.31 -10.66 -8.07
CA THR A 46 0.63 -10.64 -9.37
C THR A 46 -0.86 -10.98 -9.25
N HIS A 47 -1.24 -11.79 -8.25
CA HIS A 47 -2.62 -12.16 -8.02
C HIS A 47 -3.49 -10.97 -7.61
N MET A 48 -4.53 -10.71 -8.40
CA MET A 48 -5.45 -9.59 -8.21
C MET A 48 -4.74 -8.23 -8.13
N VAL A 49 -3.59 -8.09 -8.81
CA VAL A 49 -2.74 -6.88 -8.74
C VAL A 49 -3.55 -5.60 -8.91
N PHE A 50 -4.47 -5.55 -9.88
CA PHE A 50 -5.31 -4.38 -10.16
C PHE A 50 -6.19 -3.99 -8.97
N PHE A 51 -6.83 -4.96 -8.33
CA PHE A 51 -7.69 -4.70 -7.17
C PHE A 51 -6.86 -4.25 -5.96
N LYS A 52 -5.73 -4.92 -5.72
CA LYS A 52 -4.79 -4.59 -4.64
C LYS A 52 -4.20 -3.19 -4.81
N THR A 53 -3.80 -2.83 -6.02
CA THR A 53 -3.27 -1.48 -6.30
C THR A 53 -4.34 -0.41 -6.16
N MET A 54 -5.58 -0.65 -6.61
CA MET A 54 -6.68 0.31 -6.43
C MET A 54 -6.96 0.60 -4.96
N ILE A 55 -7.06 -0.43 -4.11
CA ILE A 55 -7.31 -0.23 -2.67
C ILE A 55 -6.13 0.49 -2.03
N SER A 56 -4.90 0.05 -2.31
CA SER A 56 -3.70 0.70 -1.77
C SER A 56 -3.58 2.15 -2.23
N LEU A 57 -4.01 2.47 -3.45
CA LEU A 57 -4.04 3.85 -3.96
C LEU A 57 -5.02 4.71 -3.15
N VAL A 58 -6.24 4.22 -2.93
CA VAL A 58 -7.26 4.95 -2.14
C VAL A 58 -6.75 5.24 -0.72
N VAL A 59 -6.19 4.23 -0.06
CA VAL A 59 -5.62 4.39 1.29
C VAL A 59 -4.43 5.36 1.27
N ALA A 60 -3.53 5.22 0.30
CA ALA A 60 -2.37 6.09 0.18
C ALA A 60 -2.74 7.55 -0.07
N ILE A 61 -3.76 7.83 -0.88
CA ILE A 61 -4.27 9.20 -1.12
C ILE A 61 -4.77 9.80 0.19
N ILE A 62 -5.54 9.05 0.99
CA ILE A 62 -6.05 9.52 2.29
C ILE A 62 -4.87 9.90 3.21
N PHE A 63 -3.89 9.01 3.37
CA PHE A 63 -2.72 9.27 4.21
C PHE A 63 -1.80 10.36 3.67
N GLY A 64 -1.58 10.40 2.35
CA GLY A 64 -0.78 11.42 1.67
C GLY A 64 -1.42 12.81 1.71
N ALA A 65 -2.74 12.90 1.84
CA ALA A 65 -3.46 14.15 2.01
C ALA A 65 -3.32 14.76 3.41
N ILE A 66 -3.11 13.95 4.46
CA ILE A 66 -3.03 14.42 5.86
C ILE A 66 -2.02 15.57 6.04
N PRO A 67 -0.76 15.49 5.56
CA PRO A 67 0.23 16.55 5.72
C PRO A 67 -0.08 17.81 4.90
N LEU A 68 -0.89 17.69 3.85
CA LEU A 68 -1.33 18.83 3.03
C LEU A 68 -2.42 19.63 3.74
N PHE A 69 -3.35 18.95 4.41
CA PHE A 69 -4.44 19.60 5.16
C PHE A 69 -3.99 20.11 6.54
N PHE A 70 -3.16 19.37 7.27
CA PHE A 70 -2.60 19.80 8.56
C PHE A 70 -1.53 20.89 8.44
N GLY A 71 -1.12 21.23 7.21
CA GLY A 71 -0.23 22.36 6.92
C GLY A 71 -0.89 23.73 7.10
N LYS A 72 -2.21 23.83 7.30
CA LYS A 72 -2.92 25.07 7.67
C LYS A 72 -3.08 25.16 9.19
N LYS A 73 -2.01 25.50 9.91
CA LYS A 73 -2.14 26.21 11.18
C LYS A 73 -1.24 27.45 11.11
N LYS A 74 -1.85 28.56 11.55
CA LYS A 74 -1.35 29.94 11.69
C LYS A 74 0.14 30.02 11.96
#